data_AF-A0A2R7M9E5-F1
#
_entry.id   AF-A0A2R7M9E5-F1
#
_cell.length_a   1.000
_cell.length_b   1.000
_cell.length_c   1.000
_cell.angle_alpha   90.00
_cell.angle_beta   90.00
_cell.angle_gamma   90.00
#
_symmetry.space_group_name_H-M   'P 1'
#
loop_
_entity.id
_entity.type
_entity.pdbx_description
1 polymer ?
#
loop_
_entity_poly.entity_id
_entity_poly.type
_entity_poly.pdbx_seq_one_letter_code
_entity_poly.pdbx_strand_id
1 'polypeptide(L)'
;MLTNTIRIVFMQIMLPVTASVGNYVAQKSNEESHNFFNKLFFINAYFAICCFIALSTLVNPFINLIWGKEYVFSALITFLITFNFYLDRMRITSQIFIDAKGLFWPIKWKSLFEAAINLSFSFYFLLVLKWGVESVIIATIISNLTTNIWWEPYVVFKHGFQKKVSTYYITILKYTGILGISYIAAIYLQSFFSESFSGFLGKSFIALLVPNIIIILFYFKTKELHYFAGLVKNIINKKL
;
A
#
# COMPACT_ATOMS: atom_id res chain seq x y z
N MET A 1 -6.86 18.68 -4.15
CA MET A 1 -7.59 18.64 -2.87
C MET A 1 -7.98 17.22 -2.47
N LEU A 2 -8.65 16.42 -3.31
CA LEU A 2 -9.05 15.04 -2.97
C LEU A 2 -7.88 14.10 -2.59
N THR A 3 -6.76 14.17 -3.33
CA THR A 3 -5.54 13.39 -3.05
C THR A 3 -4.90 13.76 -1.71
N ASN A 4 -4.96 15.04 -1.31
CA ASN A 4 -4.47 15.49 0.00
C ASN A 4 -5.38 15.02 1.14
N THR A 5 -6.71 15.04 0.97
CA THR A 5 -7.65 14.56 1.99
C THR A 5 -7.47 13.05 2.25
N ILE A 6 -7.33 12.25 1.19
CA ILE A 6 -7.03 10.81 1.31
C ILE A 6 -5.69 10.62 2.02
N ARG A 7 -4.64 11.38 1.63
CA ARG A 7 -3.31 11.30 2.25
C ARG A 7 -3.33 11.65 3.74
N ILE A 8 -4.12 12.64 4.17
CA ILE A 8 -4.24 13.06 5.58
C ILE A 8 -4.90 11.97 6.44
N VAL A 9 -6.00 11.36 5.97
CA VAL A 9 -6.66 10.26 6.68
C VAL A 9 -5.70 9.08 6.86
N PHE A 10 -4.91 8.76 5.84
CA PHE A 10 -3.92 7.68 5.91
C PHE A 10 -2.70 7.98 6.77
N MET A 11 -2.30 9.24 6.94
CA MET A 11 -1.22 9.61 7.86
C MET A 11 -1.64 9.46 9.33
N GLN A 12 -2.89 9.78 9.66
CA GLN A 12 -3.39 9.71 11.04
C GLN A 12 -3.47 8.28 11.59
N ILE A 13 -3.74 7.28 10.73
CA ILE A 13 -3.81 5.87 11.15
C ILE A 13 -2.42 5.29 11.49
N MET A 14 -1.33 5.86 10.95
CA MET A 14 0.01 5.25 10.99
C MET A 14 0.92 5.76 12.13
N LEU A 15 0.63 6.93 12.71
CA LEU A 15 1.46 7.52 13.78
C LEU A 15 1.62 6.63 15.03
N PRO A 16 0.57 5.93 15.54
CA PRO A 16 0.71 5.09 16.73
C PRO A 16 1.60 3.85 16.52
N VAL A 17 1.76 3.40 15.26
CA VAL A 17 2.52 2.20 14.91
C VAL A 17 4.02 2.46 15.05
N THR A 18 4.49 3.64 14.63
CA THR A 18 5.91 4.01 14.62
C THR A 18 6.53 4.03 16.02
N ALA A 19 5.86 4.67 16.99
CA ALA A 19 6.34 4.75 18.37
C ALA A 19 6.45 3.36 19.04
N SER A 20 5.47 2.49 18.78
CA SER A 20 5.45 1.11 19.29
C SER A 20 6.62 0.27 18.73
N VAL A 21 6.96 0.49 17.45
CA VAL A 21 8.07 -0.21 16.79
C VAL A 21 9.43 0.26 17.32
N GLY A 22 9.60 1.55 17.58
CA GLY A 22 10.84 2.10 18.16
C GLY A 22 11.21 1.44 19.49
N ASN A 23 10.25 1.37 20.43
CA ASN A 23 10.45 0.70 21.72
C ASN A 23 10.78 -0.79 21.56
N TYR A 24 10.10 -1.48 20.64
CA TYR A 24 10.34 -2.90 20.39
C TYR A 24 11.75 -3.15 19.85
N VAL A 25 12.19 -2.37 18.85
CA VAL A 25 13.48 -2.56 18.20
C VAL A 25 14.65 -2.21 19.12
N ALA A 26 14.49 -1.24 20.04
CA ALA A 26 15.53 -0.87 21.00
C ALA A 26 15.84 -1.98 22.02
N GLN A 27 14.87 -2.85 22.34
CA GLN A 27 15.00 -3.88 23.38
C GLN A 27 15.29 -5.28 22.82
N LYS A 28 15.28 -5.45 21.50
CA LYS A 28 15.23 -6.77 20.85
C LYS A 28 16.43 -7.00 19.94
N SER A 29 16.80 -8.27 19.78
CA SER A 29 17.86 -8.65 18.85
C SER A 29 17.50 -8.29 17.39
N ASN A 30 18.50 -8.25 16.51
CA ASN A 30 18.26 -8.02 15.08
C ASN A 30 17.38 -9.11 14.45
N GLU A 31 17.46 -10.34 14.94
CA GLU A 31 16.63 -11.44 14.48
C GLU A 31 15.16 -11.28 14.90
N GLU A 32 14.91 -10.98 16.18
CA GLU A 32 13.56 -10.68 16.69
C GLU A 32 12.96 -9.47 15.96
N SER A 33 13.75 -8.42 15.76
CA SER A 33 13.35 -7.22 15.02
C SER A 33 12.97 -7.53 13.57
N HIS A 34 13.73 -8.38 12.88
CA HIS A 34 13.41 -8.84 11.52
C HIS A 34 12.13 -9.69 11.48
N ASN A 35 11.93 -10.57 12.46
CA ASN A 35 10.69 -11.35 12.55
C ASN A 35 9.47 -10.45 12.80
N PHE A 36 9.64 -9.40 13.60
CA PHE A 36 8.61 -8.39 13.80
C PHE A 36 8.37 -7.54 12.55
N PHE A 37 9.42 -7.19 11.81
CA PHE A 37 9.30 -6.54 10.50
C PHE A 37 8.40 -7.34 9.56
N ASN A 38 8.60 -8.66 9.43
CA ASN A 38 7.79 -9.49 8.53
C ASN A 38 6.31 -9.51 8.93
N LYS A 39 6.01 -9.56 10.23
CA LYS A 39 4.63 -9.45 10.75
C LYS A 39 4.02 -8.10 10.41
N LEU A 40 4.75 -7.01 10.65
CA LEU A 40 4.26 -5.67 10.36
C LEU A 40 4.11 -5.43 8.86
N PHE A 41 5.03 -5.96 8.05
CA PHE A 41 4.97 -5.90 6.59
C PHE A 41 3.74 -6.63 6.04
N PHE A 42 3.42 -7.82 6.58
CA PHE A 42 2.18 -8.52 6.24
C PHE A 42 0.94 -7.70 6.60
N ILE A 43 0.89 -7.12 7.80
CA ILE A 43 -0.26 -6.30 8.25
C ILE A 43 -0.44 -5.09 7.32
N ASN A 44 0.64 -4.38 7.00
CA ASN A 44 0.61 -3.26 6.08
C ASN A 44 0.18 -3.68 4.66
N ALA A 45 0.69 -4.81 4.17
CA ALA A 45 0.31 -5.35 2.86
C ALA A 45 -1.18 -5.75 2.83
N TYR A 46 -1.68 -6.41 3.88
CA TYR A 46 -3.09 -6.78 4.01
C TYR A 46 -4.00 -5.55 3.89
N PHE A 47 -3.73 -4.50 4.68
CA PHE A 47 -4.51 -3.27 4.61
C PHE A 47 -4.34 -2.54 3.28
N ALA A 48 -3.12 -2.47 2.73
CA ALA A 48 -2.87 -1.84 1.44
C ALA A 48 -3.66 -2.52 0.31
N ILE A 49 -3.72 -3.85 0.29
CA ILE A 49 -4.49 -4.62 -0.70
C ILE A 49 -5.99 -4.38 -0.51
N CYS A 50 -6.52 -4.53 0.70
CA CYS A 50 -7.94 -4.30 0.97
C CYS A 50 -8.37 -2.86 0.60
N CYS A 51 -7.59 -1.86 0.99
CA CYS A 51 -7.86 -0.46 0.65
C CYS A 51 -7.73 -0.19 -0.85
N PHE A 52 -6.72 -0.75 -1.53
CA PHE A 52 -6.61 -0.61 -2.98
C PHE A 52 -7.85 -1.16 -3.69
N ILE A 53 -8.29 -2.37 -3.32
CA ILE A 53 -9.46 -2.99 -3.95
C ILE A 53 -10.71 -2.17 -3.68
N ALA A 54 -10.95 -1.76 -2.44
CA ALA A 54 -12.09 -0.91 -2.09
C ALA A 54 -12.07 0.43 -2.84
N LEU A 55 -10.94 1.13 -2.85
CA LEU A 55 -10.85 2.42 -3.53
C LEU A 55 -10.97 2.29 -5.05
N SER A 56 -10.29 1.32 -5.66
CA SER A 56 -10.27 1.16 -7.12
C SER A 56 -11.62 0.75 -7.68
N THR A 57 -12.45 0.13 -6.85
CA THR A 57 -13.76 -0.38 -7.26
C THR A 57 -14.94 0.47 -6.83
N LEU A 58 -14.87 1.13 -5.66
CA LEU A 58 -16.02 1.84 -5.08
C LEU A 58 -15.99 3.34 -5.29
N VAL A 59 -14.81 3.95 -5.52
CA VAL A 59 -14.71 5.41 -5.67
C VAL A 59 -15.58 5.92 -6.83
N ASN A 60 -15.48 5.29 -8.00
CA ASN A 60 -16.24 5.72 -9.18
C ASN A 60 -17.76 5.48 -9.04
N PRO A 61 -18.23 4.30 -8.62
CA PRO A 61 -19.64 4.09 -8.29
C PRO A 61 -20.18 5.06 -7.23
N PHE A 62 -19.39 5.35 -6.19
CA PHE A 62 -19.75 6.31 -5.16
C PHE A 62 -19.89 7.72 -5.72
N ILE A 63 -18.92 8.17 -6.53
CA ILE A 63 -18.97 9.49 -7.17
C ILE A 63 -20.20 9.60 -8.08
N ASN A 64 -20.47 8.56 -8.87
CA ASN A 64 -21.62 8.52 -9.76
C ASN A 64 -22.96 8.64 -9.01
N LEU A 65 -23.09 8.00 -7.85
CA LEU A 65 -24.31 8.07 -7.04
C LEU A 65 -24.58 9.45 -6.44
N ILE A 66 -23.53 10.20 -6.08
CA ILE A 66 -23.68 11.48 -5.38
C ILE A 66 -23.69 12.67 -6.36
N TRP A 67 -22.74 12.68 -7.30
CA TRP A 67 -22.49 13.82 -8.18
C TRP A 67 -22.85 13.54 -9.64
N GLY A 68 -23.14 12.28 -10.00
CA GLY A 68 -23.46 11.88 -11.36
C GLY A 68 -22.24 11.49 -12.21
N LYS A 69 -22.52 10.96 -13.42
CA LYS A 69 -21.51 10.37 -14.31
C LYS A 69 -20.41 11.32 -14.77
N GLU A 70 -20.72 12.62 -14.83
CA GLU A 70 -19.82 13.66 -15.37
C GLU A 70 -18.58 13.89 -14.51
N TYR A 71 -18.64 13.54 -13.22
CA TYR A 71 -17.54 13.71 -12.26
C TYR A 71 -16.72 12.43 -12.05
N VAL A 72 -17.09 11.33 -12.70
CA VAL A 72 -16.45 10.03 -12.54
C VAL A 72 -15.07 10.05 -13.20
N PHE A 73 -14.04 9.61 -12.47
CA PHE A 73 -12.70 9.50 -13.03
C PHE A 73 -12.63 8.42 -14.10
N SER A 74 -11.76 8.61 -15.10
CA SER A 74 -11.45 7.55 -16.06
C SER A 74 -10.85 6.35 -15.33
N ALA A 75 -11.06 5.14 -15.88
CA ALA A 75 -10.53 3.92 -15.29
C ALA A 75 -9.00 3.98 -15.09
N LEU A 76 -8.29 4.62 -16.02
CA LEU A 76 -6.85 4.85 -15.94
C LEU A 76 -6.49 5.73 -14.73
N ILE A 77 -7.15 6.87 -14.56
CA ILE A 77 -6.86 7.80 -13.44
C ILE A 77 -7.14 7.11 -12.10
N THR A 78 -8.29 6.44 -11.98
CA THR A 78 -8.64 5.69 -10.77
C THR A 78 -7.57 4.66 -10.44
N PHE A 79 -7.15 3.85 -11.42
CA PHE A 79 -6.09 2.86 -11.24
C PHE A 79 -4.78 3.49 -10.81
N LEU A 80 -4.35 4.57 -11.47
CA LEU A 80 -3.09 5.25 -11.15
C LEU A 80 -3.09 5.82 -9.72
N ILE A 81 -4.17 6.47 -9.30
CA ILE A 81 -4.30 7.01 -7.95
C ILE A 81 -4.25 5.89 -6.91
N THR A 82 -5.01 4.82 -7.10
CA THR A 82 -5.04 3.72 -6.14
C THR A 82 -3.74 2.94 -6.13
N PHE A 83 -3.09 2.78 -7.27
CA PHE A 83 -1.80 2.08 -7.37
C PHE A 83 -0.68 2.89 -6.73
N ASN A 84 -0.64 4.20 -6.95
CA ASN A 84 0.27 5.09 -6.24
C ASN A 84 0.09 4.97 -4.72
N PHE A 85 -1.16 4.97 -4.25
CA PHE A 85 -1.50 4.73 -2.85
C PHE A 85 -0.96 3.38 -2.34
N TYR A 86 -1.15 2.29 -3.10
CA TYR A 86 -0.63 0.98 -2.73
C TYR A 86 0.90 0.98 -2.57
N LEU A 87 1.63 1.52 -3.55
CA LEU A 87 3.09 1.60 -3.50
C LEU A 87 3.57 2.38 -2.27
N ASP A 88 2.91 3.50 -1.96
CA ASP A 88 3.22 4.28 -0.77
C ASP A 88 2.97 3.51 0.53
N ARG A 89 1.90 2.73 0.61
CA ARG A 89 1.62 1.90 1.81
C ARG A 89 2.62 0.76 1.97
N MET A 90 3.05 0.12 0.88
CA MET A 90 4.01 -1.00 0.92
C MET A 90 5.39 -0.60 1.46
N ARG A 91 5.71 0.69 1.44
CA ARG A 91 6.99 1.24 1.90
C ARG A 91 7.04 1.55 3.40
N ILE A 92 5.87 1.70 4.04
CA ILE A 92 5.77 2.21 5.42
C ILE A 92 6.57 1.37 6.39
N THR A 93 6.52 0.04 6.30
CA THR A 93 7.27 -0.81 7.23
C THR A 93 8.78 -0.53 7.16
N SER A 94 9.31 -0.36 5.94
CA SER A 94 10.71 0.00 5.75
C SER A 94 11.03 1.37 6.33
N GLN A 95 10.18 2.36 6.10
CA GLN A 95 10.33 3.72 6.64
C GLN A 95 10.33 3.74 8.17
N ILE A 96 9.36 3.06 8.79
CA ILE A 96 9.28 2.94 10.26
C ILE A 96 10.57 2.34 10.83
N PHE A 97 11.13 1.31 10.20
CA PHE A 97 12.37 0.69 10.68
C PHE A 97 13.61 1.52 10.39
N ILE A 98 13.63 2.33 9.32
CA ILE A 98 14.69 3.34 9.09
C ILE A 98 14.69 4.34 10.23
N ASP A 99 13.52 4.88 10.58
CA ASP A 99 13.36 5.88 11.63
C ASP A 99 13.71 5.29 13.00
N ALA A 100 13.18 4.11 13.33
CA ALA A 100 13.41 3.43 14.61
C ALA A 100 14.87 3.02 14.83
N LYS A 101 15.62 2.69 13.76
CA LYS A 101 17.04 2.31 13.84
C LYS A 101 18.01 3.47 13.53
N GLY A 102 17.50 4.67 13.26
CA GLY A 102 18.32 5.84 12.94
C GLY A 102 19.13 5.70 11.63
N LEU A 103 18.63 4.98 10.63
CA LEU A 103 19.36 4.67 9.39
C LEU A 103 19.32 5.81 8.36
N PHE A 104 19.58 7.05 8.81
CA PHE A 104 19.45 8.25 7.99
C PHE A 104 20.63 8.48 7.03
N TRP A 105 21.84 8.05 7.40
CA TRP A 105 23.02 8.23 6.54
C TRP A 105 22.96 7.40 5.26
N PRO A 106 22.58 6.11 5.28
CA PRO A 106 22.47 5.30 4.05
C PRO A 106 21.29 5.71 3.15
N ILE A 107 20.25 6.36 3.69
CA ILE A 107 19.06 6.74 2.92
C ILE A 107 19.18 8.14 2.29
N LYS A 108 20.13 8.99 2.69
CA LYS A 108 20.21 10.40 2.27
C LYS A 108 20.19 10.64 0.75
N TRP A 109 20.81 9.75 -0.03
CA TRP A 109 20.90 9.89 -1.49
C TRP A 109 19.60 9.51 -2.21
N LYS A 110 18.79 8.65 -1.59
CA LYS A 110 17.52 8.17 -2.17
C LYS A 110 16.61 9.33 -2.53
N SER A 111 16.48 10.35 -1.67
CA SER A 111 15.63 11.52 -1.93
C SER A 111 16.08 12.35 -3.14
N LEU A 112 17.39 12.43 -3.40
CA LEU A 112 17.92 13.15 -4.57
C LEU A 112 17.61 12.40 -5.87
N PHE A 113 17.83 11.08 -5.90
CA PHE A 113 17.49 10.25 -7.06
C PHE A 113 15.98 10.23 -7.32
N GLU A 114 15.18 10.10 -6.26
CA GLU A 114 13.71 10.14 -6.32
C GLU A 114 13.24 11.45 -6.96
N ALA A 115 13.73 12.60 -6.49
CA ALA A 115 13.38 13.91 -7.02
C ALA A 115 13.82 14.09 -8.48
N ALA A 116 15.04 13.68 -8.82
CA ALA A 116 15.57 13.79 -10.18
C ALA A 116 14.73 12.99 -11.18
N ILE A 117 14.41 11.73 -10.86
CA ILE A 117 13.59 10.86 -11.71
C ILE A 117 12.17 11.41 -11.82
N ASN A 118 11.55 11.78 -10.68
CA ASN A 118 10.19 12.30 -10.66
C ASN A 118 10.04 13.57 -11.51
N LEU A 119 10.96 14.52 -11.37
CA LEU A 119 10.93 15.77 -12.13
C LEU A 119 11.17 15.56 -13.62
N SER A 120 12.15 14.70 -13.97
CA SER A 120 12.48 14.38 -15.35
C SER A 120 11.29 13.78 -16.09
N PHE A 121 10.62 12.77 -15.49
CA PHE A 121 9.43 12.16 -16.09
C PHE A 121 8.22 13.09 -16.08
N SER A 122 8.04 13.90 -15.04
CA SER A 122 6.95 14.88 -14.99
C SER A 122 7.04 15.87 -16.15
N PHE A 123 8.23 16.42 -16.41
CA PHE A 123 8.44 17.33 -17.54
C PHE A 123 8.34 16.62 -18.88
N TYR A 124 8.87 15.40 -19.01
CA TYR A 124 8.76 14.63 -20.24
C TYR A 124 7.29 14.39 -20.62
N PHE A 125 6.46 13.92 -19.68
CA PHE A 125 5.04 13.66 -19.97
C PHE A 125 4.24 14.94 -20.23
N LEU A 126 4.54 16.02 -19.50
CA LEU A 126 3.87 17.29 -19.69
C LEU A 126 4.23 17.96 -21.02
N LEU A 127 5.52 18.06 -21.35
CA LEU A 127 6.01 18.84 -22.49
C LEU A 127 5.97 18.06 -23.81
N VAL A 128 6.20 16.75 -23.77
CA VAL A 128 6.28 15.91 -24.97
C VAL A 128 4.94 15.24 -25.27
N LEU A 129 4.33 14.60 -24.26
CA LEU A 129 3.07 13.86 -24.44
C LEU A 129 1.82 14.73 -24.22
N LYS A 130 1.99 15.97 -23.74
CA LYS A 130 0.89 16.91 -23.44
C LYS A 130 -0.15 16.34 -22.47
N TRP A 131 0.28 15.50 -21.54
CA TRP A 131 -0.57 14.94 -20.50
C TRP A 131 -0.78 15.96 -19.37
N GLY A 132 -1.97 15.93 -18.77
CA GLY A 132 -2.36 16.86 -17.70
C GLY A 132 -1.85 16.43 -16.34
N VAL A 133 -2.76 16.31 -15.38
CA VAL A 133 -2.45 15.93 -13.99
C VAL A 133 -1.90 14.49 -13.89
N GLU A 134 -2.22 13.64 -14.86
CA GLU A 134 -1.74 12.26 -14.97
C GLU A 134 -0.21 12.19 -15.04
N SER A 135 0.43 13.19 -15.66
CA SER A 135 1.89 13.31 -15.77
C SER A 135 2.58 13.17 -14.42
N VAL A 136 2.07 13.90 -13.41
CA VAL A 136 2.67 13.95 -12.07
C VAL A 136 2.45 12.63 -11.33
N ILE A 137 1.27 12.02 -11.48
CA ILE A 137 0.94 10.75 -10.81
C ILE A 137 1.81 9.62 -11.37
N ILE A 138 1.93 9.54 -12.69
CA ILE A 138 2.74 8.51 -13.37
C ILE A 138 4.22 8.71 -13.06
N ALA A 139 4.73 9.95 -13.10
CA ALA A 139 6.10 10.24 -12.70
C ALA A 139 6.39 9.82 -11.26
N THR A 140 5.42 9.99 -10.35
CA THR A 140 5.53 9.56 -8.95
C THR A 140 5.53 8.03 -8.80
N ILE A 141 4.71 7.33 -9.58
CA ILE A 141 4.74 5.86 -9.63
C ILE A 141 6.10 5.38 -10.14
N ILE A 142 6.62 5.98 -11.22
CA ILE A 142 7.91 5.60 -11.80
C ILE A 142 9.04 5.88 -10.81
N SER A 143 9.08 7.03 -10.16
CA SER A 143 10.10 7.32 -9.14
C SER A 143 10.01 6.30 -8.00
N ASN A 144 8.82 6.04 -7.48
CA ASN A 144 8.61 5.01 -6.43
C ASN A 144 9.12 3.63 -6.83
N LEU A 145 8.82 3.18 -8.05
CA LEU A 145 9.19 1.88 -8.59
C LEU A 145 10.67 1.78 -8.98
N THR A 146 11.38 2.89 -9.17
CA THR A 146 12.79 2.88 -9.58
C THR A 146 13.73 3.17 -8.42
N THR A 147 13.27 3.88 -7.39
CA THR A 147 14.10 4.24 -6.24
C THR A 147 13.60 3.58 -4.95
N ASN A 148 12.40 3.93 -4.53
CA ASN A 148 12.02 3.82 -3.12
C ASN A 148 11.80 2.37 -2.68
N ILE A 149 11.10 1.60 -3.51
CA ILE A 149 10.78 0.19 -3.23
C ILE A 149 12.03 -0.68 -3.14
N TRP A 150 13.14 -0.26 -3.72
CA TRP A 150 14.40 -1.00 -3.68
C TRP A 150 15.30 -0.50 -2.55
N TRP A 151 15.47 0.82 -2.46
CA TRP A 151 16.47 1.44 -1.59
C TRP A 151 16.10 1.34 -0.10
N GLU A 152 14.86 1.66 0.25
CA GLU A 152 14.39 1.66 1.65
C GLU A 152 14.56 0.28 2.32
N PRO A 153 14.04 -0.83 1.76
CA PRO A 153 14.25 -2.15 2.34
C PRO A 153 15.71 -2.61 2.25
N TYR A 154 16.47 -2.23 1.23
CA TYR A 154 17.90 -2.53 1.16
C TYR A 154 18.64 -1.98 2.38
N VAL A 155 18.35 -0.71 2.73
CA VAL A 155 18.96 -0.07 3.90
C VAL A 155 18.58 -0.80 5.18
N VAL A 156 17.30 -1.12 5.37
CA VAL A 156 16.82 -1.83 6.57
C VAL A 156 17.42 -3.22 6.68
N PHE A 157 17.42 -4.01 5.60
CA PHE A 157 17.91 -5.39 5.63
C PHE A 157 19.42 -5.45 5.79
N LYS A 158 20.17 -4.65 5.03
CA LYS A 158 21.63 -4.66 5.08
C LYS A 158 22.17 -4.02 6.35
N HIS A 159 21.74 -2.79 6.67
CA HIS A 159 22.31 -2.04 7.79
C HIS A 159 21.56 -2.28 9.11
N GLY A 160 20.25 -2.47 9.05
CA GLY A 160 19.41 -2.65 10.24
C GLY A 160 19.34 -4.09 10.77
N PHE A 161 19.24 -5.08 9.88
CA PHE A 161 19.12 -6.50 10.27
C PHE A 161 20.36 -7.34 9.99
N GLN A 162 21.30 -6.84 9.17
CA GLN A 162 22.46 -7.60 8.68
C GLN A 162 22.02 -8.90 7.95
N LYS A 163 20.96 -8.80 7.13
CA LYS A 163 20.37 -9.91 6.36
C LYS A 163 20.27 -9.57 4.86
N LYS A 164 20.13 -10.60 4.04
CA LYS A 164 19.91 -10.45 2.59
C LYS A 164 18.52 -9.86 2.31
N VAL A 165 18.46 -8.80 1.49
CA VAL A 165 17.21 -8.13 1.10
C VAL A 165 16.35 -8.96 0.13
N SER A 166 16.90 -10.02 -0.48
CA SER A 166 16.18 -10.83 -1.47
C SER A 166 14.87 -11.42 -0.92
N THR A 167 14.82 -11.75 0.37
CA THR A 167 13.59 -12.23 1.03
C THR A 167 12.48 -11.17 1.03
N TYR A 168 12.83 -9.89 1.20
CA TYR A 168 11.89 -8.78 1.07
C TYR A 168 11.37 -8.67 -0.37
N TYR A 169 12.26 -8.70 -1.37
CA TYR A 169 11.87 -8.53 -2.77
C TYR A 169 10.97 -9.67 -3.27
N ILE A 170 11.22 -10.91 -2.84
CA ILE A 170 10.31 -12.03 -3.13
C ILE A 170 8.96 -11.80 -2.46
N THR A 171 8.95 -11.30 -1.23
CA THR A 171 7.73 -11.08 -0.46
C THR A 171 6.88 -9.94 -1.04
N ILE A 172 7.48 -8.82 -1.46
CA ILE A 172 6.73 -7.72 -2.09
C ILE A 172 6.16 -8.13 -3.44
N LEU A 173 6.88 -8.93 -4.23
CA LEU A 173 6.35 -9.50 -5.48
C LEU A 173 5.16 -10.43 -5.22
N LYS A 174 5.21 -11.27 -4.18
CA LYS A 174 4.07 -12.11 -3.76
C LYS A 174 2.86 -11.26 -3.40
N TYR A 175 3.04 -10.21 -2.59
CA TYR A 175 1.93 -9.31 -2.23
C TYR A 175 1.38 -8.55 -3.44
N THR A 176 2.23 -8.13 -4.36
CA THR A 176 1.80 -7.47 -5.61
C THR A 176 1.05 -8.45 -6.53
N GLY A 177 1.47 -9.71 -6.58
CA GLY A 177 0.73 -10.77 -7.29
C GLY A 177 -0.66 -11.00 -6.70
N ILE A 178 -0.75 -11.07 -5.37
CA ILE A 178 -2.04 -11.20 -4.66
C ILE A 178 -2.95 -10.00 -4.92
N LEU A 179 -2.39 -8.79 -4.93
CA LEU A 179 -3.10 -7.58 -5.33
C LEU A 179 -3.69 -7.74 -6.74
N GLY A 180 -2.86 -8.13 -7.71
CA GLY A 180 -3.27 -8.30 -9.10
C GLY A 180 -4.41 -9.31 -9.26
N ILE A 181 -4.27 -10.49 -8.64
CA ILE A 181 -5.32 -11.53 -8.65
C ILE A 181 -6.62 -11.00 -8.01
N SER A 182 -6.50 -10.32 -6.86
CA SER A 182 -7.66 -9.73 -6.17
C SER A 182 -8.34 -8.65 -7.00
N TYR A 183 -7.57 -7.83 -7.71
CA TYR A 183 -8.08 -6.75 -8.54
C TYR A 183 -8.83 -7.26 -9.76
N ILE A 184 -8.23 -8.22 -10.47
CA ILE A 184 -8.87 -8.86 -11.64
C ILE A 184 -10.16 -9.56 -11.20
N ALA A 185 -10.13 -10.32 -10.11
CA ALA A 185 -11.31 -10.99 -9.56
C ALA A 185 -12.40 -9.99 -9.15
N ALA A 186 -12.03 -8.89 -8.47
CA ALA A 186 -12.98 -7.88 -8.04
C ALA A 186 -13.65 -7.16 -9.22
N ILE A 187 -12.90 -6.74 -10.24
CA ILE A 187 -13.47 -6.12 -11.44
C ILE A 187 -14.43 -7.07 -12.14
N TYR A 188 -14.01 -8.32 -12.34
CA TYR A 188 -14.84 -9.32 -12.99
C TYR A 188 -16.16 -9.54 -12.24
N LEU A 189 -16.10 -9.74 -10.92
CA LEU A 189 -17.29 -9.97 -10.09
C LEU A 189 -18.20 -8.74 -9.98
N GLN A 190 -17.64 -7.53 -10.05
CA GLN A 190 -18.45 -6.32 -9.99
C GLN A 190 -19.21 -6.01 -11.28
N SER A 191 -18.77 -6.55 -12.42
CA SER A 191 -19.45 -6.37 -13.70
C SER A 191 -20.89 -6.93 -13.71
N PHE A 192 -21.22 -7.83 -12.78
CA PHE A 192 -22.57 -8.39 -12.61
C PHE A 192 -23.54 -7.46 -11.85
N PHE A 193 -23.07 -6.33 -11.31
CA PHE A 193 -23.88 -5.40 -10.53
C PHE A 193 -24.17 -4.12 -11.31
N SER A 194 -25.40 -3.61 -11.17
CA SER A 194 -25.83 -2.35 -11.77
C SER A 194 -25.17 -1.12 -11.15
N GLU A 195 -25.34 0.05 -11.77
CA GLU A 195 -24.92 1.35 -11.24
C GLU A 195 -25.94 1.98 -10.26
N SER A 196 -26.95 1.20 -9.83
CA SER A 196 -27.94 1.63 -8.83
C SER A 196 -27.36 1.59 -7.41
N PHE A 197 -28.07 2.19 -6.45
CA PHE A 197 -27.71 2.08 -5.04
C PHE A 197 -27.60 0.62 -4.55
N SER A 198 -28.51 -0.26 -4.99
CA SER A 198 -28.44 -1.70 -4.72
C SER A 198 -27.19 -2.36 -5.31
N GLY A 199 -26.81 -1.96 -6.54
CA GLY A 199 -25.59 -2.42 -7.18
C GLY A 199 -24.33 -1.95 -6.45
N PHE A 200 -24.32 -0.72 -5.93
CA PHE A 200 -23.23 -0.22 -5.08
C PHE A 200 -23.05 -1.04 -3.79
N LEU A 201 -24.14 -1.45 -3.13
CA LEU A 201 -24.06 -2.34 -1.97
C LEU A 201 -23.44 -3.69 -2.34
N GLY A 202 -23.83 -4.26 -3.49
CA GLY A 202 -23.24 -5.47 -4.02
C GLY A 202 -21.75 -5.32 -4.32
N LYS A 203 -21.36 -4.25 -5.02
CA LYS A 203 -19.94 -3.91 -5.29
C LYS A 203 -19.15 -3.75 -3.99
N SER A 204 -19.73 -3.15 -2.96
CA SER A 204 -19.12 -2.97 -1.64
C SER A 204 -18.86 -4.32 -0.94
N PHE A 205 -19.80 -5.25 -1.05
CA PHE A 205 -19.62 -6.60 -0.51
C PHE A 205 -18.50 -7.36 -1.22
N ILE A 206 -18.41 -7.26 -2.55
CA ILE A 206 -17.31 -7.84 -3.34
C ILE A 206 -15.97 -7.23 -2.95
N ALA A 207 -15.91 -5.90 -2.81
CA ALA A 207 -14.70 -5.19 -2.43
C ALA A 207 -14.18 -5.60 -1.03
N LEU A 208 -15.08 -6.00 -0.13
CA LEU A 208 -14.73 -6.55 1.18
C LEU A 208 -14.30 -8.01 1.08
N LEU A 209 -15.09 -8.88 0.44
CA LEU A 209 -14.86 -10.32 0.48
C LEU A 209 -13.66 -10.77 -0.36
N VAL A 210 -13.52 -10.27 -1.59
CA VAL A 210 -12.52 -10.76 -2.55
C VAL A 210 -11.09 -10.68 -2.01
N PRO A 211 -10.57 -9.51 -1.56
CA PRO A 211 -9.20 -9.45 -1.05
C PRO A 211 -9.03 -10.30 0.22
N ASN A 212 -10.05 -10.39 1.07
CA ASN A 212 -9.99 -11.20 2.29
C ASN A 212 -9.85 -12.69 1.98
N ILE A 213 -10.73 -13.21 1.12
CA ILE A 213 -10.72 -14.62 0.73
C ILE A 213 -9.39 -14.97 0.08
N ILE A 214 -8.93 -14.15 -0.88
CA ILE A 214 -7.67 -14.43 -1.59
C ILE A 214 -6.48 -14.37 -0.64
N ILE A 215 -6.36 -13.36 0.23
CA ILE A 215 -5.25 -13.31 1.18
C ILE A 215 -5.27 -14.53 2.10
N ILE A 216 -6.44 -14.91 2.63
CA ILE A 216 -6.58 -16.10 3.48
C ILE A 216 -6.13 -17.35 2.70
N LEU A 217 -6.58 -17.56 1.45
CA LEU A 217 -6.20 -18.71 0.65
C LEU A 217 -4.68 -18.84 0.46
N PHE A 218 -3.98 -17.72 0.25
CA PHE A 218 -2.52 -17.74 0.06
C PHE A 218 -1.73 -17.80 1.38
N TYR A 219 -2.28 -17.28 2.50
CA TYR A 219 -1.56 -17.10 3.76
C TYR A 219 -2.09 -17.93 4.94
N PHE A 220 -3.08 -18.81 4.76
CA PHE A 220 -3.75 -19.53 5.86
C PHE A 220 -2.80 -20.31 6.79
N LYS A 221 -1.66 -20.82 6.27
CA LYS A 221 -0.66 -21.57 7.06
C LYS A 221 0.51 -20.72 7.57
N THR A 222 0.48 -19.42 7.36
CA THR A 222 1.63 -18.55 7.66
C THR A 222 1.57 -18.02 9.09
N LYS A 223 2.74 -17.80 9.72
CA LYS A 223 2.83 -17.30 11.10
C LYS A 223 2.32 -15.86 11.19
N GLU A 224 2.43 -15.12 10.10
CA GLU A 224 2.03 -13.73 9.92
C GLU A 224 0.50 -13.58 10.00
N LEU A 225 -0.25 -14.44 9.31
CA LEU A 225 -1.71 -14.42 9.39
C LEU A 225 -2.20 -14.82 10.80
N HIS A 226 -1.61 -15.85 11.42
CA HIS A 226 -1.96 -16.25 12.78
C HIS A 226 -1.69 -15.14 13.79
N TYR A 227 -0.57 -14.43 13.64
CA TYR A 227 -0.25 -13.26 14.46
C TYR A 227 -1.29 -12.15 14.28
N PHE A 228 -1.65 -11.83 13.04
CA PHE A 228 -2.67 -10.81 12.76
C PHE A 228 -4.05 -11.19 13.33
N ALA A 229 -4.49 -12.43 13.13
CA ALA A 229 -5.74 -12.94 13.71
C ALA A 229 -5.75 -12.86 15.24
N GLY A 230 -4.62 -13.16 15.89
CA GLY A 230 -4.44 -13.01 17.33
C GLY A 230 -4.58 -11.56 17.81
N LEU A 231 -4.00 -10.60 17.07
CA LEU A 231 -4.16 -9.17 17.38
C LEU A 231 -5.62 -8.73 17.28
N VAL A 232 -6.32 -9.11 16.20
CA VAL A 232 -7.74 -8.79 16.00
C VAL A 232 -8.60 -9.38 17.12
N LYS A 233 -8.39 -10.64 17.48
CA LYS A 233 -9.10 -11.31 18.58
C LYS A 233 -8.89 -10.58 19.91
N ASN A 234 -7.67 -10.16 20.21
CA ASN A 234 -7.36 -9.43 21.45
C ASN A 234 -8.02 -8.05 21.51
N ILE A 235 -8.14 -7.35 20.38
CA ILE A 235 -8.82 -6.05 20.31
C ILE A 235 -10.33 -6.23 20.54
N ILE A 236 -10.94 -7.26 19.96
CA ILE A 236 -12.35 -7.57 20.14
C ILE A 236 -12.63 -7.93 21.60
N ASN A 237 -11.82 -8.80 22.19
CA ASN A 237 -11.97 -9.24 23.58
C ASN A 237 -11.67 -8.15 24.63
N LYS A 238 -10.97 -7.08 24.28
CA LYS A 238 -10.76 -5.92 25.18
C LYS A 238 -11.87 -4.87 25.08
N LYS A 239 -12.72 -4.95 24.05
CA LYS A 239 -13.84 -4.04 23.83
C LYS A 239 -15.20 -4.62 24.27
N LEU A 240 -15.25 -5.92 24.53
CA LEU A 240 -16.34 -6.62 25.22
C LEU A 240 -16.03 -6.70 26.72
#